data_AF-A0A931VN41-F1
#
_entry.id   AF-A0A931VN41-F1
#
_cell.length_a   1.000
_cell.length_b   1.000
_cell.length_c   1.000
_cell.angle_alpha   90.00
_cell.angle_beta   90.00
_cell.angle_gamma   90.00
#
_symmetry.space_group_name_H-M   'P 1'
#
loop_
_entity.id
_entity.type
_entity.pdbx_description
1 polymer ?
#
loop_
_entity_poly.entity_id
_entity_poly.type
_entity_poly.pdbx_seq_one_letter_code
_entity_poly.pdbx_strand_id
1 'polypeptide(L)' 'MASNYRPGQVAELLGVSVDTVRRWCDEGRLKTTRSTGGHRLVSGKALAR' A
#
# COMPACT_ATOMS: atom_id res chain seq x y z
N MET A 1 -0.26 11.52 12.37
CA MET A 1 0.06 11.63 10.93
C MET A 1 -0.43 10.39 10.19
N ALA A 2 -1.02 10.53 9.00
CA ALA A 2 -1.29 9.37 8.15
C ALA A 2 -0.01 9.03 7.36
N SER A 3 0.73 8.02 7.81
CA SER A 3 1.90 7.52 7.09
C SER A 3 1.46 6.87 5.78
N ASN A 4 2.13 7.21 4.68
CA ASN A 4 1.90 6.57 3.38
C ASN A 4 3.06 5.63 3.08
N TYR A 5 2.75 4.41 2.63
CA TYR A 5 3.71 3.35 2.39
C TYR A 5 3.73 2.96 0.91
N ARG A 6 4.91 2.69 0.36
CA ARG A 6 5.01 2.05 -0.96
C ARG A 6 4.57 0.58 -0.85
N PRO A 7 4.07 -0.04 -1.93
CA PRO A 7 3.69 -1.46 -1.91
C PRO A 7 4.77 -2.40 -1.37
N GLY A 8 6.05 -2.11 -1.65
CA GLY A 8 7.18 -2.86 -1.09
C GLY A 8 7.26 -2.79 0.44
N GLN A 9 7.13 -1.59 1.00
CA GLN A 9 7.14 -1.41 2.47
C GLN A 9 5.94 -2.09 3.13
N VAL A 10 4.78 -2.08 2.48
CA VAL A 10 3.60 -2.81 2.96
C VAL A 10 3.85 -4.32 2.94
N ALA A 11 4.51 -4.82 1.91
CA ALA A 11 4.83 -6.24 1.78
C ALA A 11 5.75 -6.71 2.92
N GLU A 12 6.79 -5.93 3.23
CA GLU A 12 7.68 -6.16 4.37
C GLU A 12 6.94 -6.11 5.70
N LEU A 13 6.06 -5.12 5.91
CA LEU A 13 5.28 -4.97 7.14
C LEU A 13 4.29 -6.12 7.38
N LEU A 14 3.69 -6.64 6.31
CA LEU A 14 2.66 -7.68 6.38
C LEU A 14 3.20 -9.10 6.16
N GLY A 15 4.49 -9.26 5.84
CA GLY A 15 5.11 -10.56 5.57
C GLY A 15 4.55 -11.26 4.32
N VAL A 16 4.13 -10.48 3.31
CA VAL A 16 3.59 -11.00 2.05
C VAL A 16 4.45 -10.55 0.87
N SER A 17 4.19 -11.08 -0.34
CA SER A 17 4.89 -10.62 -1.53
C SER A 17 4.39 -9.25 -1.99
N VAL A 18 5.25 -8.48 -2.66
CA VAL A 18 4.88 -7.19 -3.26
C VAL A 18 3.75 -7.36 -4.28
N ASP A 19 3.71 -8.49 -4.99
CA ASP A 19 2.66 -8.76 -5.98
C ASP A 19 1.31 -9.04 -5.31
N THR A 20 1.27 -9.68 -4.14
CA THR A 20 0.05 -9.79 -3.32
C THR A 20 -0.47 -8.40 -2.93
N VAL A 21 0.42 -7.50 -2.49
CA VAL A 21 0.04 -6.13 -2.14
C VAL A 21 -0.48 -5.36 -3.36
N ARG A 22 0.19 -5.50 -4.52
CA ARG A 22 -0.26 -4.88 -5.79
C ARG A 22 -1.65 -5.37 -6.16
N ARG A 23 -1.89 -6.68 -6.08
CA ARG A 23 -3.20 -7.29 -6.33
C ARG A 23 -4.27 -6.71 -5.42
N TRP A 24 -4.00 -6.57 -4.12
CA TRP A 24 -4.94 -5.93 -3.19
C TRP A 24 -5.19 -4.46 -3.49
N CYS A 25 -4.19 -3.72 -3.98
CA CYS A 25 -4.39 -2.35 -4.42
C CYS A 25 -5.28 -2.30 -5.67
N ASP A 26 -5.07 -3.21 -6.63
CA ASP A 26 -5.84 -3.29 -7.88
C ASP A 26 -7.27 -3.76 -7.62
N GLU A 27 -7.48 -4.66 -6.66
CA GLU A 27 -8.78 -5.09 -6.14
C GLU A 27 -9.47 -4.02 -5.27
N GLY A 28 -8.79 -2.91 -4.96
CA GLY A 28 -9.32 -1.84 -4.10
C GLY A 28 -9.41 -2.21 -2.61
N ARG A 29 -8.85 -3.35 -2.19
CA ARG A 29 -8.78 -3.79 -0.79
C ARG A 29 -7.88 -2.88 0.06
N LEU A 30 -6.84 -2.32 -0.56
CA LEU A 30 -5.98 -1.31 0.05
C LEU A 30 -6.27 0.06 -0.56
N LYS A 31 -6.61 1.04 0.28
CA LYS A 31 -6.76 2.43 -0.17
C LYS A 31 -5.41 2.96 -0.62
N THR A 32 -5.35 3.33 -1.90
CA THR A 32 -4.14 3.91 -2.49
C THR A 32 -4.35 5.32 -2.97
N THR A 33 -3.27 6.09 -2.95
CA THR A 33 -3.16 7.41 -3.55
C THR A 33 -1.97 7.42 -4.50
N ARG A 34 -1.93 8.40 -5.41
CA ARG A 34 -0.76 8.65 -6.26
C ARG A 34 0.05 9.79 -5.66
N SER A 35 1.37 9.64 -5.60
CA SER A 35 2.26 10.77 -5.30
C SER A 35 2.33 11.72 -6.50
N THR A 36 2.87 12.92 -6.30
CA THR A 36 3.13 13.90 -7.37
C THR A 36 4.01 13.34 -8.48
N GLY A 37 4.89 12.37 -8.17
CA GLY A 37 5.72 11.64 -9.14
C GLY A 37 5.07 10.40 -9.73
N GLY A 38 3.75 10.20 -9.54
CA GLY A 38 3.01 9.07 -10.11
C GLY A 38 3.15 7.73 -9.39
N HIS A 39 3.86 7.68 -8.25
CA HIS A 39 4.02 6.43 -7.49
C HIS A 39 2.76 6.07 -6.72
N ARG A 40 2.44 4.78 -6.67
CA ARG A 40 1.37 4.24 -5.82
C ARG A 40 1.80 4.29 -4.36
N LEU A 41 0.95 4.86 -3.51
CA LEU A 41 1.11 4.95 -2.06
C LEU A 41 -0.10 4.32 -1.38
N VAL A 42 0.12 3.53 -0.33
CA VAL A 42 -0.90 2.88 0.48
C VAL A 42 -1.04 3.66 1.79
N SER A 43 -2.26 3.99 2.20
CA SER A 43 -2.47 4.66 3.47
C SER A 43 -2.20 3.70 4.64
N GLY A 44 -1.38 4.11 5.60
CA GLY A 44 -1.11 3.36 6.83
C GLY A 44 -2.36 3.05 7.64
N LYS A 45 -3.40 3.88 7.56
CA LYS A 45 -4.71 3.58 8.17
C LYS A 45 -5.36 2.33 7.59
N ALA A 46 -5.07 1.98 6.34
CA ALA A 46 -5.57 0.75 5.72
C ALA A 46 -4.86 -0.51 6.23
N LEU A 47 -3.70 -0.37 6.89
CA LEU A 47 -2.90 -1.48 7.40
C LEU A 47 -3.22 -1.83 8.86
N ALA A 48 -3.74 -0.88 9.63
CA ALA A 48 -4.02 -1.03 11.06
C ALA A 48 -5.40 -1.65 11.36
N ARG A 49 -5.89 -2.58 10.54
CA ARG A 49 -7.18 -3.25 10.73
C ARG A 49 -7.02 -4.65 11.29
#